data_AF-A0A7W3R7X9-F1
#
_entry.id   AF-A0A7W3R7X9-F1
#
_cell.length_a   1.000
_cell.length_b   1.000
_cell.length_c   1.000
_cell.angle_alpha   90.00
_cell.angle_beta   90.00
_cell.angle_gamma   90.00
#
_symmetry.space_group_name_H-M   'P 1'
#
loop_
_entity.id
_entity.type
_entity.pdbx_description
1 polymer ?
#
loop_
_entity_poly.entity_id
_entity_poly.type
_entity_poly.pdbx_seq_one_letter_code
_entity_poly.pdbx_strand_id
1 'polypeptide(L)'
;MTALQPCGTHAAYMRHLRRGEKPCDACRAARRAYNTRHARKARARLPVADCASCRRRRPILRYGWCESCCTRWYRAGSPEGGPPPLGDPYEKSLKARAEMGPLAYRQAQRLDEAVKAGGWHADPRPQTAARARDVVRDRAPAAWVDDLLDALGLAHLLERAA
;
A
#
# COMPACT_ATOMS: atom_id res chain seq x y z
N MET A 1 -18.78 -4.31 33.82
CA MET A 1 -17.52 -5.05 34.10
C MET A 1 -17.31 -6.09 33.01
N THR A 2 -16.31 -5.94 32.15
CA THR A 2 -16.00 -6.96 31.13
C THR A 2 -15.25 -8.13 31.75
N ALA A 3 -15.87 -9.32 31.75
CA ALA A 3 -15.24 -10.55 32.20
C ALA A 3 -13.91 -10.77 31.45
N LEU A 4 -12.82 -10.98 32.20
CA LEU A 4 -11.51 -11.24 31.61
C LEU A 4 -11.55 -12.60 30.90
N GLN A 5 -11.32 -12.58 29.58
CA GLN A 5 -11.15 -13.80 28.79
C GLN A 5 -10.10 -14.72 29.44
N PRO A 6 -10.29 -16.05 29.40
CA PRO A 6 -9.28 -16.99 29.90
C PRO A 6 -7.97 -16.89 29.10
N CYS A 7 -6.87 -17.34 29.71
CA CYS A 7 -5.61 -17.54 29.01
C CYS A 7 -5.76 -18.57 27.88
N GLY A 8 -4.82 -18.57 26.91
CA GLY A 8 -4.91 -19.45 25.73
C GLY A 8 -5.61 -18.82 24.52
N THR A 9 -5.79 -17.50 24.51
CA THR A 9 -6.30 -16.75 23.36
C THR A 9 -5.27 -15.72 22.88
N HIS A 10 -5.34 -15.30 21.61
CA HIS A 10 -4.50 -14.21 21.11
C HIS A 10 -4.75 -12.88 21.86
N ALA A 11 -6.00 -12.64 22.27
CA ALA A 11 -6.35 -11.49 23.10
C ALA A 11 -5.66 -11.53 24.47
N ALA A 12 -5.65 -12.69 25.12
CA ALA A 12 -4.93 -12.89 26.38
C ALA A 12 -3.42 -12.69 26.22
N TYR A 13 -2.83 -13.18 25.12
CA TYR A 13 -1.43 -12.91 24.78
C TYR A 13 -1.12 -11.41 24.71
N MET A 14 -1.96 -10.63 24.01
CA MET A 14 -1.78 -9.19 23.87
C MET A 14 -1.96 -8.44 25.21
N ARG A 15 -2.75 -8.96 26.14
CA ARG A 15 -2.85 -8.39 27.49
C ARG A 15 -1.57 -8.59 28.30
N HIS A 16 -0.96 -9.77 28.25
CA HIS A 16 0.33 -9.99 28.91
C HIS A 16 1.37 -8.98 28.43
N LEU A 17 1.46 -8.75 27.10
CA LEU A 17 2.39 -7.76 26.55
C LEU A 17 2.10 -6.33 27.03
N ARG A 18 0.83 -5.93 27.10
CA ARG A 18 0.45 -4.59 27.58
C ARG A 18 0.78 -4.37 29.06
N ARG A 19 0.82 -5.44 29.85
CA ARG A 19 1.17 -5.42 31.27
C ARG A 19 2.67 -5.62 31.53
N GLY A 20 3.47 -5.86 30.49
CA GLY A 20 4.87 -6.24 30.64
C GLY A 20 5.09 -7.63 31.25
N GLU A 21 4.05 -8.46 31.33
CA GLU A 21 4.13 -9.81 31.87
C GLU A 21 4.67 -10.79 30.81
N LYS A 22 5.39 -11.82 31.25
CA LYS A 22 5.81 -12.92 30.38
C LYS A 22 4.59 -13.75 29.96
N PRO A 23 4.28 -13.88 28.65
CA PRO A 23 3.14 -14.67 28.21
C PRO A 23 3.30 -16.17 28.51
N CYS A 24 2.26 -16.79 29.06
CA CYS A 24 2.23 -18.23 29.32
C CYS A 24 2.28 -19.06 28.02
N ASP A 25 2.59 -20.36 28.14
CA ASP A 25 2.71 -21.27 26.99
C ASP A 25 1.42 -21.37 26.17
N ALA A 26 0.26 -21.44 26.83
CA ALA A 26 -1.04 -21.46 26.15
C ALA A 26 -1.27 -20.21 25.29
N CYS A 27 -0.95 -19.02 25.81
CA CYS A 27 -1.04 -17.76 25.07
C CYS A 27 -0.04 -17.71 23.91
N ARG A 28 1.18 -18.23 24.07
CA ARG A 28 2.17 -18.33 22.98
C ARG A 28 1.69 -19.27 21.88
N ALA A 29 1.12 -20.42 22.22
CA ALA A 29 0.53 -21.35 21.26
C ALA A 29 -0.64 -20.69 20.50
N ALA A 30 -1.52 -19.98 21.21
CA ALA A 30 -2.64 -19.26 20.60
C ALA A 30 -2.17 -18.18 19.61
N ARG A 31 -1.11 -17.42 19.92
CA ARG A 31 -0.50 -16.47 18.99
C ARG A 31 0.04 -17.15 17.74
N ARG A 32 0.73 -18.29 17.89
CA ARG A 32 1.22 -19.07 16.73
C ARG A 32 0.07 -19.50 15.84
N ALA A 33 -1.00 -20.07 16.42
CA ALA A 33 -2.19 -20.48 15.67
C ALA A 33 -2.86 -19.30 14.94
N TYR A 34 -3.00 -18.16 15.63
CA TYR A 34 -3.51 -16.93 15.03
C TYR A 34 -2.66 -16.47 13.85
N ASN A 35 -1.33 -16.40 14.01
CA ASN A 35 -0.39 -16.00 12.97
C ASN A 35 -0.45 -16.95 11.77
N THR A 36 -0.48 -18.27 11.98
CA THR A 36 -0.59 -19.26 10.90
C THR A 36 -1.90 -19.07 10.11
N ARG A 37 -3.03 -18.85 10.80
CA ARG A 37 -4.32 -18.58 10.16
C ARG A 37 -4.29 -17.29 9.34
N HIS A 38 -3.69 -16.23 9.89
CA HIS A 38 -3.55 -14.95 9.19
C HIS A 38 -2.63 -15.05 7.97
N ALA A 39 -1.47 -15.73 8.11
CA ALA A 39 -0.54 -15.97 7.01
C ALA A 39 -1.19 -16.79 5.89
N ARG A 40 -1.96 -17.82 6.23
CA ARG A 40 -2.72 -18.61 5.24
C ARG A 40 -3.71 -17.75 4.47
N LYS A 41 -4.48 -16.89 5.15
CA LYS A 41 -5.41 -15.95 4.51
C LYS A 41 -4.68 -14.93 3.64
N ALA A 42 -3.56 -14.39 4.10
CA ALA A 42 -2.75 -13.44 3.32
C ALA A 42 -2.19 -14.10 2.05
N ARG A 43 -1.63 -15.31 2.15
CA ARG A 43 -1.14 -16.08 1.00
C ARG A 43 -2.24 -16.43 -0.01
N ALA A 44 -3.45 -16.72 0.47
CA ALA A 44 -4.59 -17.01 -0.40
C ALA A 44 -5.05 -15.78 -1.22
N ARG A 45 -4.68 -14.56 -0.82
CA ARG A 45 -4.96 -13.32 -1.56
C ARG A 45 -3.86 -12.91 -2.53
N LEU A 46 -2.70 -13.57 -2.47
CA LEU A 46 -1.61 -13.26 -3.39
C LEU A 46 -1.98 -13.76 -4.80
N PRO A 47 -1.61 -13.02 -5.85
CA PRO A 47 -1.80 -13.48 -7.21
C PRO A 47 -1.04 -14.79 -7.44
N VAL A 48 -1.65 -15.72 -8.17
CA VAL A 48 -1.00 -16.96 -8.61
C VAL A 48 -0.50 -16.76 -10.02
N ALA A 49 0.82 -16.76 -10.19
CA ALA A 49 1.46 -16.71 -11.51
C ALA A 49 2.78 -17.50 -11.49
N ASP A 50 3.49 -17.48 -12.60
CA ASP A 50 4.77 -18.18 -12.72
C ASP A 50 5.87 -17.37 -12.03
N CYS A 51 6.56 -18.02 -11.09
CA CYS A 51 7.68 -17.41 -10.40
C CYS A 51 8.79 -17.07 -11.39
N ALA A 52 9.30 -15.83 -11.40
CA ALA A 52 10.36 -15.41 -12.33
C ALA A 52 11.65 -16.24 -12.18
N SER A 53 12.01 -16.62 -10.94
CA SER A 53 13.20 -17.42 -10.65
C SER A 53 13.05 -18.92 -11.02
N CYS A 54 12.03 -19.62 -10.52
CA CYS A 54 11.91 -21.08 -10.71
C CYS A 54 10.86 -21.52 -11.74
N ARG A 55 10.15 -20.58 -12.38
CA ARG A 55 9.09 -20.80 -13.38
C ARG A 55 7.91 -21.68 -12.93
N ARG A 56 7.80 -21.98 -11.63
CA ARG A 56 6.66 -22.73 -11.07
C ARG A 56 5.47 -21.79 -10.82
N ARG A 57 4.27 -22.24 -11.19
CA ARG A 57 3.01 -21.56 -10.90
C ARG A 57 2.66 -21.64 -9.41
N ARG A 58 2.78 -20.52 -8.69
CA ARG A 58 2.61 -20.43 -7.23
C ARG A 58 2.09 -19.04 -6.83
N PRO A 59 1.63 -18.84 -5.58
CA PRO A 59 1.45 -17.50 -5.05
C PRO A 59 2.76 -16.72 -5.13
N ILE A 60 2.74 -15.61 -5.87
CA ILE A 60 3.90 -14.74 -6.05
C ILE A 60 3.81 -13.56 -5.08
N LEU A 61 4.95 -13.28 -4.43
CA LEU A 61 5.13 -12.08 -3.63
C LEU A 61 5.20 -10.86 -4.55
N ARG A 62 5.20 -9.66 -3.95
CA ARG A 62 5.25 -8.36 -4.66
C ARG A 62 6.36 -8.28 -5.72
N TYR A 63 7.44 -9.01 -5.56
CA TYR A 63 8.61 -9.00 -6.46
C TYR A 63 8.61 -10.12 -7.53
N GLY A 64 7.44 -10.71 -7.83
CA GLY A 64 7.28 -11.71 -8.90
C GLY A 64 7.93 -13.07 -8.62
N TRP A 65 8.36 -13.29 -7.38
CA TRP A 65 8.98 -14.53 -6.92
C TRP A 65 8.05 -15.25 -5.97
N CYS A 66 8.08 -16.58 -6.01
CA CYS A 66 7.46 -17.38 -4.96
C CYS A 66 8.24 -17.21 -3.64
N GLU A 67 7.56 -17.43 -2.52
CA GLU A 67 8.13 -17.30 -1.18
C GLU A 67 9.42 -18.14 -0.97
N SER A 68 9.48 -19.34 -1.57
CA SER A 68 10.65 -20.22 -1.49
C SER A 68 11.89 -19.62 -2.17
N CYS A 69 11.74 -19.05 -3.37
CA CYS A 69 12.85 -18.40 -4.08
C CYS A 69 13.31 -17.15 -3.33
N CYS A 70 12.37 -16.34 -2.85
CA CYS A 70 12.66 -15.14 -2.06
C CYS A 70 13.44 -15.49 -0.77
N THR A 71 12.99 -16.50 -0.04
CA THR A 71 13.67 -16.96 1.19
C THR A 71 15.06 -17.53 0.90
N ARG A 72 15.22 -18.30 -0.19
CA ARG A 72 16.54 -18.82 -0.59
C ARG A 72 17.51 -17.68 -0.86
N TRP A 73 17.07 -16.63 -1.55
CA TRP A 73 17.90 -15.46 -1.84
C TRP A 73 18.28 -14.67 -0.58
N TYR A 74 17.33 -14.43 0.34
CA TYR A 74 17.65 -13.81 1.63
C TYR A 74 18.68 -14.63 2.43
N ARG A 75 18.56 -15.97 2.42
CA ARG A 75 19.53 -16.85 3.10
C ARG A 75 20.91 -16.87 2.43
N ALA A 76 20.99 -16.52 1.14
CA ALA A 76 22.25 -16.41 0.41
C ALA A 76 22.95 -15.07 0.62
N GLY A 77 22.46 -14.21 1.52
CA GLY A 77 23.04 -12.89 1.77
C GLY A 77 22.64 -11.83 0.74
N SER A 78 21.56 -12.06 -0.01
CA SER A 78 21.02 -11.10 -0.98
C SER A 78 22.03 -10.68 -2.07
N PRO A 79 22.62 -11.63 -2.82
CA PRO A 79 23.60 -11.30 -3.86
C PRO A 79 23.01 -10.39 -4.95
N GLU A 80 23.87 -9.65 -5.65
CA GLU A 80 23.51 -8.81 -6.81
C GLU A 80 22.69 -9.58 -7.85
N GLY A 81 21.76 -8.89 -8.50
CA GLY A 81 20.77 -9.54 -9.38
C GLY A 81 19.56 -10.12 -8.63
N GLY A 82 19.22 -9.55 -7.46
CA GLY A 82 18.01 -9.87 -6.71
C GLY A 82 16.73 -9.75 -7.54
N PRO A 83 15.57 -10.17 -6.99
CA PRO A 83 14.32 -10.16 -7.73
C PRO A 83 14.08 -8.78 -8.36
N PRO A 84 13.94 -8.69 -9.70
CA PRO A 84 13.58 -7.41 -10.30
C PRO A 84 12.26 -6.98 -9.67
N PRO A 85 12.13 -5.75 -9.15
CA PRO A 85 10.83 -5.28 -8.69
C PRO A 85 9.86 -5.43 -9.86
N LEU A 86 8.74 -6.14 -9.65
CA LEU A 86 7.67 -6.14 -10.65
C LEU A 86 7.14 -4.71 -10.70
N GLY A 87 7.59 -3.98 -11.72
CA GLY A 87 7.11 -2.66 -12.15
C GLY A 87 6.80 -1.75 -10.99
N ASP A 88 7.78 -0.97 -10.58
CA ASP A 88 7.87 -0.39 -9.27
C ASP A 88 6.84 0.73 -8.92
N PRO A 89 5.85 0.49 -8.03
CA PRO A 89 5.16 1.56 -7.34
C PRO A 89 5.89 1.99 -6.06
N TYR A 90 6.92 1.26 -5.58
CA TYR A 90 7.59 1.54 -4.31
C TYR A 90 8.74 2.55 -4.42
N GLU A 91 9.70 2.35 -5.31
CA GLU A 91 10.77 3.27 -5.67
C GLU A 91 10.21 4.50 -6.43
N LYS A 92 9.13 4.41 -7.22
CA LYS A 92 8.33 5.57 -7.67
C LYS A 92 7.74 6.31 -6.48
N SER A 93 7.19 5.61 -5.48
CA SER A 93 6.68 6.27 -4.27
C SER A 93 7.79 6.85 -3.39
N LEU A 94 8.95 6.23 -3.32
CA LEU A 94 10.10 6.73 -2.55
C LEU A 94 10.73 7.93 -3.25
N LYS A 95 10.91 7.87 -4.57
CA LYS A 95 11.40 8.97 -5.40
C LYS A 95 10.43 10.15 -5.35
N ALA A 96 9.14 9.91 -5.57
CA ALA A 96 8.09 10.92 -5.42
C ALA A 96 8.07 11.55 -4.01
N ARG A 97 8.29 10.76 -2.96
CA ARG A 97 8.35 11.24 -1.57
C ARG A 97 9.64 11.99 -1.25
N ALA A 98 10.75 11.64 -1.90
CA ALA A 98 12.03 12.34 -1.78
C ALA A 98 11.99 13.69 -2.51
N GLU A 99 11.35 13.74 -3.69
CA GLU A 99 11.24 14.94 -4.52
C GLU A 99 10.19 15.93 -3.99
N MET A 100 8.99 15.46 -3.61
CA MET A 100 7.90 16.34 -3.13
C MET A 100 7.92 16.61 -1.62
N GLY A 101 8.69 15.83 -0.86
CA GLY A 101 8.64 15.82 0.60
C GLY A 101 7.42 15.08 1.19
N PRO A 102 7.49 14.67 2.46
CA PRO A 102 6.54 13.72 3.07
C PRO A 102 5.13 14.27 3.34
N LEU A 103 4.95 15.60 3.36
CA LEU A 103 3.63 16.23 3.51
C LEU A 103 2.90 16.29 2.17
N ALA A 104 3.55 16.81 1.12
CA ALA A 104 2.96 16.88 -0.22
C ALA A 104 2.63 15.49 -0.78
N TYR A 105 3.49 14.49 -0.57
CA TYR A 105 3.21 13.11 -0.96
C TYR A 105 1.94 12.54 -0.29
N ARG A 106 1.72 12.83 1.00
CA ARG A 106 0.49 12.41 1.70
C ARG A 106 -0.76 13.14 1.21
N GLN A 107 -0.62 14.40 0.80
CA GLN A 107 -1.72 15.18 0.26
C GLN A 107 -2.12 14.69 -1.14
N ALA A 108 -1.15 14.34 -1.99
CA ALA A 108 -1.38 13.70 -3.27
C ALA A 108 -2.09 12.34 -3.13
N GLN A 109 -1.69 11.51 -2.16
CA GLN A 109 -2.37 10.24 -1.87
C GLN A 109 -3.83 10.43 -1.45
N ARG A 110 -4.13 11.43 -0.61
CA ARG A 110 -5.51 11.73 -0.20
C ARG A 110 -6.38 12.20 -1.36
N LEU A 111 -5.81 12.96 -2.29
CA LEU A 111 -6.51 13.39 -3.49
C LEU A 111 -6.81 12.20 -4.41
N ASP A 112 -5.83 11.32 -4.65
CA ASP A 112 -6.02 10.08 -5.42
C ASP A 112 -7.07 9.15 -4.79
N GLU A 113 -7.07 8.99 -3.46
CA GLU A 113 -8.10 8.24 -2.73
C GLU A 113 -9.49 8.89 -2.85
N ALA A 114 -9.58 10.22 -2.77
CA ALA A 114 -10.85 10.94 -2.92
C ALA A 114 -11.42 10.83 -4.34
N VAL A 115 -10.56 10.90 -5.36
CA VAL A 115 -10.93 10.69 -6.78
C VAL A 115 -11.47 9.26 -6.96
N LYS A 116 -10.74 8.25 -6.46
CA LYS A 116 -11.16 6.85 -6.52
C LYS A 116 -12.47 6.58 -5.78
N ALA A 117 -12.63 7.13 -4.57
CA ALA A 117 -13.83 6.96 -3.74
C ALA A 117 -15.05 7.65 -4.35
N GLY A 118 -14.86 8.76 -5.06
CA GLY A 118 -15.93 9.45 -5.78
C GLY A 118 -16.38 8.76 -7.08
N GLY A 119 -15.82 7.59 -7.43
CA GLY A 119 -16.14 6.90 -8.67
C GLY A 119 -15.67 7.62 -9.92
N TRP A 120 -14.69 8.52 -9.80
CA TRP A 120 -14.09 9.24 -10.92
C TRP A 120 -13.20 8.27 -11.72
N HIS A 121 -13.83 7.45 -12.55
CA HIS A 121 -13.18 7.01 -13.76
C HIS A 121 -13.04 8.25 -14.65
N ALA A 122 -11.84 8.49 -15.18
CA ALA A 122 -11.58 9.58 -16.12
C ALA A 122 -12.45 9.38 -17.37
N ASP A 123 -13.69 9.83 -17.28
CA ASP A 123 -14.58 10.02 -18.40
C ASP A 123 -14.13 11.31 -19.09
N PRO A 124 -13.68 11.24 -20.36
CA PRO A 124 -13.08 12.39 -21.06
C PRO A 124 -14.11 13.47 -21.43
N ARG A 125 -15.35 13.39 -20.93
CA ARG A 125 -16.36 14.41 -21.16
C ARG A 125 -15.95 15.75 -20.51
N PRO A 126 -16.07 16.89 -21.20
CA PRO A 126 -15.59 18.20 -20.73
C PRO A 126 -16.19 18.68 -19.38
N GLN A 127 -17.32 18.09 -18.96
CA GLN A 127 -18.04 18.44 -17.73
C GLN A 127 -17.33 17.93 -16.45
N THR A 128 -16.60 16.81 -16.53
CA THR A 128 -15.82 16.29 -15.39
C THR A 128 -14.55 17.10 -15.18
N ALA A 129 -13.92 17.58 -16.26
CA ALA A 129 -12.73 18.42 -16.19
C ALA A 129 -13.00 19.79 -15.51
N ALA A 130 -14.13 20.43 -15.82
CA ALA A 130 -14.54 21.68 -15.18
C ALA A 130 -14.76 21.51 -13.66
N ARG A 131 -15.43 20.42 -13.24
CA ARG A 131 -15.61 20.11 -11.82
C ARG A 131 -14.30 19.80 -11.09
N ALA A 132 -13.36 19.12 -11.75
CA ALA A 132 -12.04 18.88 -11.18
C ALA A 132 -11.28 20.19 -10.97
N ARG A 133 -11.37 21.13 -11.92
CA ARG A 133 -10.79 22.48 -11.82
C ARG A 133 -11.34 23.23 -10.61
N ASP A 134 -12.66 23.22 -10.41
CA ASP A 134 -13.29 23.91 -9.29
C ASP A 134 -12.87 23.31 -7.93
N VAL A 135 -12.77 21.98 -7.83
CA VAL A 135 -12.30 21.31 -6.61
C VAL A 135 -10.82 21.63 -6.31
N VAL A 136 -9.97 21.69 -7.33
CA VAL A 136 -8.55 22.08 -7.17
C VAL A 136 -8.46 23.55 -6.76
N ARG A 137 -9.23 24.44 -7.40
CA ARG A 137 -9.24 25.88 -7.10
C ARG A 137 -9.76 26.20 -5.70
N ASP A 138 -10.76 25.48 -5.22
CA ASP A 138 -11.35 25.72 -3.90
C ASP A 138 -10.51 25.16 -2.74
N ARG A 139 -9.59 24.22 -3.00
CA ARG A 139 -8.86 23.49 -1.96
C ARG A 139 -7.34 23.64 -1.99
N ALA A 140 -6.77 24.10 -3.10
CA ALA A 140 -5.34 24.38 -3.19
C ALA A 140 -5.06 25.87 -2.87
N PRO A 141 -3.94 26.19 -2.20
CA PRO A 141 -3.45 27.56 -2.12
C PRO A 141 -3.25 28.12 -3.53
N ALA A 142 -3.69 29.36 -3.78
CA ALA A 142 -3.67 29.98 -5.11
C ALA A 142 -2.31 29.91 -5.82
N ALA A 143 -1.21 29.97 -5.06
CA ALA A 143 0.15 29.90 -5.58
C ALA A 143 0.51 28.56 -6.25
N TRP A 144 -0.27 27.50 -6.06
CA TRP A 144 0.07 26.15 -6.52
C TRP A 144 -0.91 25.63 -7.59
N VAL A 145 -1.96 26.39 -7.90
CA VAL A 145 -3.02 25.93 -8.80
C VAL A 145 -2.49 25.72 -10.21
N ASP A 146 -1.67 26.64 -10.72
CA ASP A 146 -1.14 26.57 -12.09
C ASP A 146 -0.14 25.42 -12.25
N ASP A 147 0.80 25.26 -11.30
CA ASP A 147 1.76 24.15 -11.29
C ASP A 147 1.07 22.77 -11.21
N LEU A 148 -0.04 22.66 -10.46
CA LEU A 148 -0.82 21.41 -10.36
C LEU A 148 -1.62 21.12 -11.63
N LEU A 149 -2.18 22.16 -12.27
CA LEU A 149 -2.91 22.00 -13.52
C LEU A 149 -1.96 21.60 -14.67
N ASP A 150 -0.75 22.16 -14.71
CA ASP A 150 0.31 21.79 -15.64
C ASP A 150 0.78 20.35 -15.42
N ALA A 151 1.07 19.97 -14.17
CA ALA A 151 1.52 18.61 -13.84
C ALA A 151 0.49 17.53 -14.19
N LEU A 152 -0.80 17.87 -14.21
CA LEU A 152 -1.90 16.98 -14.60
C LEU A 152 -2.20 17.00 -16.11
N GLY A 153 -1.48 17.81 -16.90
CA GLY A 153 -1.72 17.97 -18.34
C GLY A 153 -3.02 18.72 -18.67
N LEU A 154 -3.55 19.48 -17.72
CA LEU A 154 -4.83 20.20 -17.81
C LEU A 154 -4.67 21.70 -18.12
N ALA A 155 -3.43 22.17 -18.34
CA ALA A 155 -3.08 23.55 -18.70
C ALA A 155 -3.96 24.11 -19.83
N HIS A 156 -4.18 23.30 -20.87
CA HIS A 156 -4.97 23.62 -22.07
C HIS A 156 -6.46 23.93 -21.78
N LEU A 157 -6.96 23.65 -20.57
CA LEU A 157 -8.31 24.00 -20.14
C LEU A 157 -8.43 25.45 -19.64
N LEU A 158 -7.33 26.14 -19.39
CA LEU A 158 -7.34 27.56 -19.04
C LEU A 158 -7.45 28.45 -20.29
N GLU A 159 -6.77 28.09 -21.37
CA GLU A 159 -6.72 28.88 -22.62
C GLU A 159 -8.05 28.92 -23.39
N ARG A 160 -8.96 27.97 -23.16
CA ARG A 160 -10.26 27.92 -23.86
C ARG A 160 -11.40 28.65 -23.13
N ALA A 161 -11.10 29.28 -22.00
CA ALA A 161 -12.09 29.93 -21.14
C ALA A 161 -11.89 31.46 -20.98
N ALA A 162 -10.89 32.02 -21.66
CA ALA A 162 -10.68 33.47 -21.81
C ALA A 162 -11.19 33.90 -23.20
#